data_AF-A0A975B4Z5-F1
#
_entry.id   AF-A0A975B4Z5-F1
#
_cell.length_a   1.000
_cell.length_b   1.000
_cell.length_c   1.000
_cell.angle_alpha   90.00
_cell.angle_beta   90.00
_cell.angle_gamma   90.00
#
_symmetry.space_group_name_H-M   'P 1'
#
loop_
_entity.id
_entity.type
_entity.pdbx_description
1 polymer ?
#
loop_
_entity_poly.entity_id
_entity_poly.type
_entity_poly.pdbx_seq_one_letter_code
_entity_poly.pdbx_strand_id
1 'polypeptide(L)'
;MGSFKNIQKNKDIDAKYVRRVIVYLESEEDYQIFKERWFYDQGEFLEFQSADSGMGGGCGQVMTLVESDREKGIIAFGIVDRDALMTYNKWNIFWETDDDKYVNAKPLGEYVRPLCRWEIENYLLDPEEIENILADVGKNAPRKNRPVEIVVEELLKHCDTLIPVMAANILLHQKNKKALGTEYQLKIFDRQSMDDITQEILVKRLDNEEQDIETYKKYMLKIESFSANTPEGSMEKWDCLNRMIDGKCLYRRITKIHNLSNKFRYQLARQIRQKDRIKSEIINIIEYFKKQCPA
;
A
#
# COMPACT_ATOMS: atom_id res chain seq x y z
N MET A 1 -11.80 -4.89 41.67
CA MET A 1 -11.08 -4.15 40.61
C MET A 1 -9.86 -4.96 40.19
N GLY A 2 -10.05 -5.90 39.26
CA GLY A 2 -8.96 -6.69 38.69
C GLY A 2 -8.17 -5.83 37.72
N SER A 3 -6.90 -5.59 38.05
CA SER A 3 -6.03 -4.61 37.40
C SER A 3 -5.76 -4.95 35.93
N PHE A 4 -5.96 -3.99 35.03
CA PHE A 4 -5.54 -4.04 33.62
C PHE A 4 -4.07 -4.49 33.44
N LYS A 5 -3.21 -4.20 34.45
CA LYS A 5 -1.81 -4.66 34.47
C LYS A 5 -1.66 -6.18 34.51
N ASN A 6 -2.62 -6.92 35.06
CA ASN A 6 -2.57 -8.38 35.10
C ASN A 6 -3.00 -9.02 33.77
N ILE A 7 -3.87 -8.37 32.98
CA ILE A 7 -4.29 -8.85 31.66
C ILE A 7 -3.15 -8.64 30.65
N GLN A 8 -2.47 -7.48 30.69
CA GLN A 8 -1.27 -7.22 29.88
C GLN A 8 -0.12 -8.17 30.25
N LYS A 9 0.13 -8.40 31.55
CA LYS A 9 1.12 -9.39 31.98
C LYS A 9 0.81 -10.80 31.47
N ASN A 10 -0.45 -11.23 31.49
CA ASN A 10 -0.81 -12.57 31.02
C ASN A 10 -0.66 -12.68 29.49
N LYS A 11 -1.02 -11.65 28.71
CA LYS A 11 -0.76 -11.63 27.25
C LYS A 11 0.74 -11.63 26.92
N ASP A 12 1.55 -10.85 27.65
CA ASP A 12 3.01 -10.81 27.45
C ASP A 12 3.67 -12.14 27.84
N ILE A 13 3.12 -12.84 28.84
CA ILE A 13 3.55 -14.19 29.24
C ILE A 13 3.14 -15.19 28.16
N ASP A 14 1.88 -15.20 27.76
CA ASP A 14 1.37 -16.11 26.72
C ASP A 14 2.13 -15.92 25.40
N ALA A 15 2.40 -14.70 24.95
CA ALA A 15 3.19 -14.43 23.75
C ALA A 15 4.66 -14.92 23.85
N LYS A 16 5.26 -14.96 25.05
CA LYS A 16 6.59 -15.57 25.26
C LYS A 16 6.58 -17.08 25.20
N TYR A 17 5.46 -17.71 25.56
CA TYR A 17 5.30 -19.17 25.54
C TYR A 17 4.70 -19.69 24.23
N VAL A 18 3.97 -18.84 23.51
CA VAL A 18 3.50 -19.08 22.14
C VAL A 18 4.71 -18.94 21.22
N ARG A 19 5.22 -20.08 20.73
CA ARG A 19 6.32 -20.16 19.75
C ARG A 19 5.85 -19.68 18.38
N ARG A 20 5.40 -18.43 18.25
CA ARG A 20 5.00 -17.81 16.99
C ARG A 20 5.68 -16.47 16.83
N VAL A 21 5.78 -16.05 15.58
CA VAL A 21 6.26 -14.73 15.22
C VAL A 21 5.07 -13.77 15.15
N ILE A 22 5.13 -12.68 15.89
CA ILE A 22 4.10 -11.63 15.83
C ILE A 22 4.40 -10.73 14.62
N VAL A 23 3.37 -10.47 13.81
CA VAL A 23 3.45 -9.59 12.64
C VAL A 23 2.41 -8.48 12.78
N TYR A 24 2.89 -7.27 13.05
CA TYR A 24 2.07 -6.07 13.15
C TYR A 24 1.79 -5.45 11.77
N LEU A 25 0.54 -5.08 11.53
CA LEU A 25 0.04 -4.48 10.29
C LEU A 25 -0.59 -3.12 10.61
N GLU A 26 -0.54 -2.14 9.70
CA GLU A 26 -0.92 -0.75 9.99
C GLU A 26 -2.38 -0.57 10.38
N SER A 27 -3.28 -1.29 9.72
CA SER A 27 -4.72 -1.13 9.85
C SER A 27 -5.46 -2.46 10.04
N GLU A 28 -6.73 -2.37 10.43
CA GLU A 28 -7.64 -3.52 10.48
C GLU A 28 -7.91 -4.08 9.07
N GLU A 29 -7.82 -3.24 8.04
CA GLU A 29 -8.04 -3.63 6.66
C GLU A 29 -6.90 -4.52 6.16
N ASP A 30 -5.65 -4.16 6.48
CA ASP A 30 -4.46 -4.96 6.18
C ASP A 30 -4.51 -6.30 6.92
N TYR A 31 -4.89 -6.26 8.20
CA TYR A 31 -5.11 -7.45 9.00
C TYR A 31 -6.11 -8.40 8.32
N GLN A 32 -7.25 -7.88 7.86
CA GLN A 32 -8.23 -8.68 7.15
C GLN A 32 -7.70 -9.26 5.82
N ILE A 33 -6.80 -8.57 5.13
CA ILE A 33 -6.21 -9.11 3.90
C ILE A 33 -5.18 -10.19 4.23
N PHE A 34 -4.21 -9.90 5.10
CA PHE A 34 -3.15 -10.83 5.46
C PHE A 34 -3.67 -12.05 6.23
N LYS A 35 -4.34 -11.83 7.36
CA LYS A 35 -4.75 -12.91 8.27
C LYS A 35 -5.92 -13.71 7.73
N GLU A 36 -6.97 -13.04 7.26
CA GLU A 36 -8.24 -13.72 6.97
C GLU A 36 -8.35 -14.22 5.52
N ARG A 37 -7.43 -13.83 4.63
CA ARG A 37 -7.55 -14.13 3.19
C ARG A 37 -6.29 -14.72 2.59
N TRP A 38 -5.12 -14.12 2.82
CA TRP A 38 -3.87 -14.58 2.19
C TRP A 38 -3.18 -15.69 2.98
N PHE A 39 -3.08 -15.54 4.30
CA PHE A 39 -2.23 -16.38 5.16
C PHE A 39 -3.00 -16.95 6.36
N TYR A 40 -4.29 -17.26 6.16
CA TYR A 40 -5.16 -17.84 7.20
C TYR A 40 -4.63 -19.19 7.72
N ASP A 41 -3.93 -19.92 6.86
CA ASP A 41 -3.31 -21.23 7.09
C ASP A 41 -1.94 -21.15 7.79
N GLN A 42 -1.36 -19.95 7.97
CA GLN A 42 -0.02 -19.77 8.58
C GLN A 42 -0.07 -19.62 10.11
N GLY A 43 -1.22 -19.85 10.74
CA GLY A 43 -1.45 -19.61 12.16
C GLY A 43 -0.60 -20.47 13.11
N GLU A 44 0.00 -21.56 12.63
CA GLU A 44 0.97 -22.34 13.41
C GLU A 44 2.26 -21.54 13.68
N PHE A 45 2.70 -20.74 12.71
CA PHE A 45 3.98 -20.02 12.73
C PHE A 45 3.82 -18.53 13.05
N LEU A 46 2.73 -17.92 12.57
CA LEU A 46 2.55 -16.47 12.57
C LEU A 46 1.29 -16.05 13.33
N GLU A 47 1.42 -14.97 14.09
CA GLU A 47 0.32 -14.24 14.69
C GLU A 47 0.26 -12.83 14.11
N PHE A 48 -0.69 -12.60 13.20
CA PHE A 48 -0.94 -11.26 12.67
C PHE A 48 -1.75 -10.43 13.66
N GLN A 49 -1.39 -9.17 13.83
CA GLN A 49 -2.12 -8.22 14.67
C GLN A 49 -2.24 -6.86 13.95
N SER A 50 -3.38 -6.22 14.11
CA SER A 50 -3.52 -4.82 13.71
C SER A 50 -2.88 -3.91 14.75
N ALA A 51 -2.15 -2.89 14.28
CA ALA A 51 -1.65 -1.80 15.12
C ALA A 51 -2.77 -0.80 15.49
N ASP A 52 -3.92 -0.86 14.82
CA ASP A 52 -5.06 -0.02 15.19
C ASP A 52 -5.69 -0.50 16.50
N SER A 53 -5.47 0.28 17.56
CA SER A 53 -6.01 0.03 18.90
C SER A 53 -7.31 0.81 19.17
N GLY A 54 -7.93 1.40 18.15
CA GLY A 54 -9.10 2.26 18.28
C GLY A 54 -8.80 3.70 18.72
N MET A 55 -7.53 4.04 18.93
CA MET A 55 -7.03 5.41 19.15
C MET A 55 -6.19 5.94 17.96
N GLY A 56 -6.17 5.20 16.86
CA GLY A 56 -5.34 5.46 15.68
C GLY A 56 -4.34 4.34 15.44
N GLY A 57 -4.26 3.87 14.19
CA GLY A 57 -3.25 2.95 13.69
C GLY A 57 -2.12 3.67 12.95
N GLY A 58 -1.46 2.95 12.05
CA GLY A 58 -0.44 3.48 11.14
C GLY A 58 1.01 3.09 11.48
N CYS A 59 1.92 3.42 10.57
CA CYS A 59 3.33 3.00 10.62
C CYS A 59 4.03 3.28 11.97
N GLY A 60 3.79 4.44 12.60
CA GLY A 60 4.42 4.79 13.88
C GLY A 60 4.01 3.87 15.04
N GLN A 61 2.76 3.44 15.06
CA GLN A 61 2.26 2.49 16.05
C GLN A 61 2.82 1.09 15.80
N VAL A 62 2.93 0.67 14.53
CA VAL A 62 3.61 -0.59 14.16
C VAL A 62 5.04 -0.60 14.68
N MET A 63 5.84 0.45 14.44
CA MET A 63 7.22 0.50 14.91
C MET A 63 7.32 0.42 16.44
N THR A 64 6.45 1.14 17.15
CA THR A 64 6.40 1.16 18.61
C THR A 64 6.09 -0.22 19.20
N LEU A 65 5.12 -0.93 18.61
CA LEU A 65 4.75 -2.27 19.05
C LEU A 65 5.86 -3.30 18.78
N VAL A 66 6.48 -3.24 17.60
CA VAL A 66 7.62 -4.09 17.24
C VAL A 66 8.78 -3.88 18.22
N GLU A 67 9.15 -2.63 18.50
CA GLU A 67 10.22 -2.32 19.44
C GLU A 67 9.90 -2.86 20.84
N SER A 68 8.71 -2.57 21.36
CA SER A 68 8.29 -3.00 22.69
C SER A 68 8.32 -4.52 22.88
N ASP A 69 7.83 -5.29 21.90
CA ASP A 69 7.84 -6.75 21.99
C ASP A 69 9.25 -7.33 21.88
N ARG A 70 10.09 -6.74 21.03
CA ARG A 70 11.48 -7.20 20.91
C ARG A 70 12.31 -6.90 22.15
N GLU A 71 12.08 -5.77 22.82
CA GLU A 71 12.68 -5.46 24.13
C GLU A 71 12.30 -6.50 25.20
N LYS A 72 11.09 -7.07 25.10
CA LYS A 72 10.64 -8.16 25.97
C LYS A 72 11.21 -9.52 25.56
N GLY A 73 11.93 -9.64 24.45
CA GLY A 73 12.43 -10.90 23.91
C GLY A 73 11.40 -11.70 23.09
N ILE A 74 10.33 -11.05 22.63
CA ILE A 74 9.34 -11.64 21.72
C ILE A 74 9.79 -11.40 20.28
N ILE A 75 9.63 -12.40 19.41
CA ILE A 75 9.98 -12.27 17.99
C ILE A 75 8.83 -11.55 17.27
N ALA A 76 9.01 -10.24 17.07
CA ALA A 76 8.04 -9.39 16.38
C ALA A 76 8.63 -8.72 15.14
N PHE A 77 7.77 -8.54 14.14
CA PHE A 77 8.03 -7.80 12.89
C PHE A 77 6.84 -6.89 12.55
N GLY A 78 7.09 -5.89 11.71
CA GLY A 78 6.05 -5.01 11.17
C GLY A 78 6.06 -4.97 9.65
N ILE A 79 4.89 -4.84 9.03
CA ILE A 79 4.73 -4.49 7.61
C ILE A 79 4.02 -3.15 7.54
N VAL A 80 4.56 -2.24 6.74
CA VAL A 80 4.06 -0.86 6.61
C VAL A 80 3.98 -0.44 5.15
N ASP A 81 3.14 0.54 4.84
CA ASP A 81 3.00 1.13 3.52
C ASP A 81 4.30 1.88 3.13
N ARG A 82 4.53 2.06 1.83
CA ARG A 82 5.75 2.75 1.34
C ARG A 82 5.77 4.23 1.74
N ASP A 83 4.60 4.84 1.93
CA ASP A 83 4.49 6.23 2.33
C ASP A 83 5.01 6.51 3.76
N ALA A 84 5.18 5.47 4.59
CA ALA A 84 5.88 5.56 5.88
C ALA A 84 7.30 6.15 5.73
N LEU A 85 7.97 5.91 4.59
CA LEU A 85 9.28 6.50 4.31
C LEU A 85 9.23 8.03 4.25
N MET A 86 8.10 8.60 3.83
CA MET A 86 7.89 10.05 3.84
C MET A 86 7.89 10.56 5.28
N THR A 87 7.13 9.92 6.17
CA THR A 87 7.05 10.27 7.60
C THR A 87 8.42 10.24 8.27
N TYR A 88 9.27 9.26 7.94
CA TYR A 88 10.62 9.13 8.49
C TYR A 88 11.72 9.82 7.66
N ASN A 89 11.34 10.68 6.72
CA ASN A 89 12.24 11.46 5.84
C ASN A 89 13.28 10.60 5.09
N LYS A 90 12.93 9.38 4.71
CA LYS A 90 13.79 8.43 3.98
C LYS A 90 13.76 8.71 2.48
N TRP A 91 14.00 9.96 2.08
CA TRP A 91 13.86 10.41 0.69
C TRP A 91 14.88 9.80 -0.28
N ASN A 92 16.05 9.39 0.22
CA ASN A 92 17.09 8.76 -0.59
C ASN A 92 16.67 7.41 -1.17
N ILE A 93 15.89 6.64 -0.41
CA ILE A 93 15.41 5.30 -0.79
C ILE A 93 13.95 5.28 -1.24
N PHE A 94 13.16 6.29 -0.86
CA PHE A 94 11.77 6.44 -1.29
C PHE A 94 11.60 6.45 -2.81
N TRP A 95 12.59 6.97 -3.55
CA TRP A 95 12.59 7.02 -5.02
C TRP A 95 13.30 5.83 -5.70
N GLU A 96 13.76 4.83 -4.94
CA GLU A 96 14.43 3.66 -5.51
C GLU A 96 13.45 2.81 -6.33
N THR A 97 13.80 2.56 -7.58
CA THR A 97 12.98 1.83 -8.57
C THR A 97 13.32 0.34 -8.63
N ASP A 98 14.49 -0.03 -8.15
CA ASP A 98 14.97 -1.40 -8.06
C ASP A 98 14.52 -2.02 -6.72
N ASP A 99 13.58 -2.98 -6.80
CA ASP A 99 12.98 -3.61 -5.61
C ASP A 99 14.04 -4.32 -4.74
N ASP A 100 15.09 -4.91 -5.34
CA ASP A 100 16.14 -5.59 -4.57
C ASP A 100 16.98 -4.57 -3.79
N LYS A 101 17.35 -3.45 -4.41
CA LYS A 101 18.04 -2.36 -3.68
C LYS A 101 17.15 -1.76 -2.60
N TYR A 102 15.87 -1.57 -2.89
CA TYR A 102 14.89 -1.04 -1.94
C TYR A 102 14.78 -1.92 -0.70
N VAL A 103 14.56 -3.23 -0.88
CA VAL A 103 14.39 -4.19 0.22
C VAL A 103 15.69 -4.34 1.02
N ASN A 104 16.84 -4.44 0.35
CA ASN A 104 18.14 -4.62 1.02
C ASN A 104 18.57 -3.39 1.82
N ALA A 105 18.10 -2.19 1.47
CA ALA A 105 18.39 -0.97 2.21
C ALA A 105 17.74 -0.94 3.61
N LYS A 106 16.72 -1.78 3.86
CA LYS A 106 16.00 -1.89 5.14
C LYS A 106 15.73 -0.52 5.76
N PRO A 107 14.96 0.36 5.07
CA PRO A 107 14.94 1.78 5.37
C PRO A 107 14.35 2.14 6.75
N LEU A 108 13.60 1.22 7.36
CA LEU A 108 13.02 1.30 8.70
C LEU A 108 13.63 0.28 9.68
N GLY A 109 14.83 -0.22 9.38
CA GLY A 109 15.59 -1.13 10.22
C GLY A 109 15.31 -2.62 9.98
N GLU A 110 15.84 -3.45 10.87
CA GLU A 110 15.87 -4.91 10.68
C GLU A 110 14.51 -5.58 10.81
N TYR A 111 13.54 -4.96 11.48
CA TYR A 111 12.31 -5.62 11.93
C TYR A 111 11.02 -5.04 11.35
N VAL A 112 11.10 -3.89 10.69
CA VAL A 112 9.96 -3.28 10.00
C VAL A 112 10.23 -3.29 8.50
N ARG A 113 9.28 -3.82 7.73
CA ARG A 113 9.37 -3.99 6.27
C ARG A 113 8.35 -3.07 5.60
N PRO A 114 8.79 -1.95 5.02
CA PRO A 114 7.92 -1.19 4.13
C PRO A 114 7.72 -1.96 2.82
N LEU A 115 6.51 -1.88 2.29
CA LEU A 115 6.14 -2.45 1.00
C LEU A 115 6.89 -1.76 -0.16
N CYS A 116 7.22 -2.51 -1.21
CA CYS A 116 7.78 -1.93 -2.44
C CYS A 116 6.74 -1.12 -3.22
N ARG A 117 5.45 -1.43 -3.07
CA ARG A 117 4.35 -0.62 -3.64
C ARG A 117 3.77 0.32 -2.60
N TRP A 118 3.04 1.33 -3.08
CA TRP A 118 2.52 2.44 -2.26
C TRP A 118 1.84 1.94 -0.99
N GLU A 119 0.89 1.01 -1.12
CA GLU A 119 0.17 0.39 -0.01
C GLU A 119 -0.35 -1.01 -0.40
N ILE A 120 -1.01 -1.71 0.53
CA ILE A 120 -1.54 -3.05 0.28
C ILE A 120 -2.52 -3.11 -0.89
N GLU A 121 -3.33 -2.07 -1.10
CA GLU A 121 -4.29 -2.01 -2.21
C GLU A 121 -3.61 -2.18 -3.57
N ASN A 122 -2.38 -1.70 -3.75
CA ASN A 122 -1.66 -1.86 -5.02
C ASN A 122 -1.37 -3.33 -5.35
N TYR A 123 -1.24 -4.20 -4.35
CA TYR A 123 -1.08 -5.65 -4.55
C TYR A 123 -2.40 -6.34 -4.90
N LEU A 124 -3.55 -5.70 -4.64
CA LEU A 124 -4.87 -6.21 -4.99
C LEU A 124 -5.29 -5.86 -6.41
N LEU A 125 -4.67 -4.83 -7.00
CA LEU A 125 -5.01 -4.33 -8.33
C LEU A 125 -4.42 -5.19 -9.46
N ASP A 126 -4.68 -6.50 -9.43
CA ASP A 126 -4.34 -7.42 -10.51
C ASP A 126 -5.31 -7.24 -11.69
N PRO A 127 -4.84 -6.88 -12.91
CA PRO A 127 -5.74 -6.58 -14.03
C PRO A 127 -6.63 -7.77 -14.44
N GLU A 128 -6.13 -9.00 -14.36
CA GLU A 128 -6.92 -10.18 -14.70
C GLU A 128 -8.02 -10.44 -13.66
N GLU A 129 -7.70 -10.31 -12.36
CA GLU A 129 -8.70 -10.50 -11.30
C GLU A 129 -9.72 -9.37 -11.23
N ILE A 130 -9.29 -8.14 -11.48
CA ILE A 130 -10.22 -7.01 -11.67
C ILE A 130 -11.20 -7.36 -12.80
N GLU A 131 -10.70 -7.82 -13.94
CA GLU A 131 -11.54 -8.14 -15.10
C GLU A 131 -12.51 -9.28 -14.85
N ASN A 132 -12.08 -10.33 -14.14
CA ASN A 132 -12.96 -11.44 -13.74
C ASN A 132 -14.17 -10.93 -12.95
N ILE A 133 -13.92 -10.07 -11.95
CA ILE A 133 -15.00 -9.54 -11.14
C ILE A 133 -15.86 -8.54 -11.92
N LEU A 134 -15.25 -7.68 -12.74
CA LEU A 134 -15.98 -6.74 -13.60
C LEU A 134 -16.91 -7.45 -14.59
N ALA A 135 -16.48 -8.61 -15.10
CA ALA A 135 -17.26 -9.43 -16.02
C ALA A 135 -18.49 -10.05 -15.35
N ASP A 136 -18.38 -10.41 -14.06
CA ASP A 136 -19.44 -11.07 -13.30
C ASP A 136 -20.43 -10.10 -12.62
N VAL A 137 -19.94 -8.99 -12.04
CA VAL A 137 -20.75 -8.09 -11.20
C VAL A 137 -20.53 -6.60 -11.43
N GLY A 138 -19.72 -6.22 -12.42
CA GLY A 138 -19.52 -4.82 -12.80
C GLY A 138 -20.75 -4.17 -13.46
N LYS A 139 -20.67 -2.87 -13.73
CA LYS A 139 -21.75 -2.04 -14.31
C LYS A 139 -22.42 -2.64 -15.56
N ASN A 140 -21.65 -3.35 -16.40
CA ASN A 140 -22.12 -3.95 -17.66
C ASN A 140 -22.14 -5.49 -17.59
N ALA A 141 -22.18 -6.05 -16.38
CA ALA A 141 -22.23 -7.49 -16.16
C ALA A 141 -23.68 -8.03 -16.25
N PRO A 142 -23.86 -9.34 -16.52
CA PRO A 142 -22.82 -10.31 -16.86
C PRO A 142 -22.30 -10.12 -18.29
N ARG A 143 -21.00 -10.28 -18.50
CA ARG A 143 -20.35 -10.21 -19.82
C ARG A 143 -19.14 -11.15 -19.89
N LYS A 144 -18.63 -11.39 -21.09
CA LYS A 144 -17.33 -12.08 -21.25
C LYS A 144 -16.19 -11.18 -20.79
N ASN A 145 -15.11 -11.79 -20.34
CA ASN A 145 -13.85 -11.11 -20.05
C ASN A 145 -13.32 -10.41 -21.30
N ARG A 146 -12.87 -9.18 -21.11
CA ARG A 146 -12.04 -8.43 -22.07
C ARG A 146 -10.61 -8.99 -22.05
N PRO A 147 -9.86 -8.81 -23.15
CA PRO A 147 -8.41 -8.99 -23.12
C PRO A 147 -7.77 -8.19 -21.98
N VAL A 148 -6.77 -8.76 -21.32
CA VAL A 148 -6.10 -8.16 -20.15
C VAL A 148 -5.44 -6.83 -20.52
N GLU A 149 -4.97 -6.71 -21.75
CA GLU A 149 -4.32 -5.52 -22.30
C GLU A 149 -5.26 -4.30 -22.25
N ILE A 150 -6.55 -4.48 -22.51
CA ILE A 150 -7.54 -3.40 -22.42
C ILE A 150 -7.70 -2.93 -20.98
N VAL A 151 -7.61 -3.84 -20.02
CA VAL A 151 -7.72 -3.51 -18.59
C VAL A 151 -6.45 -2.83 -18.11
N VAL A 152 -5.29 -3.28 -18.56
CA VAL A 152 -4.00 -2.62 -18.32
C VAL A 152 -4.01 -1.19 -18.86
N GLU A 153 -4.46 -0.96 -20.09
CA GLU A 153 -4.59 0.39 -20.67
C GLU A 153 -5.52 1.28 -19.83
N GLU A 154 -6.66 0.75 -19.38
CA GLU A 154 -7.61 1.47 -18.52
C GLU A 154 -6.97 1.88 -17.18
N LEU A 155 -6.23 0.96 -16.55
CA LEU A 155 -5.51 1.20 -15.30
C LEU A 155 -4.38 2.21 -15.47
N LEU A 156 -3.59 2.10 -16.55
CA LEU A 156 -2.51 3.04 -16.88
C LEU A 156 -3.05 4.45 -17.09
N LYS A 157 -4.21 4.61 -17.74
CA LYS A 157 -4.87 5.92 -17.86
C LYS A 157 -5.23 6.51 -16.50
N HIS A 158 -5.66 5.68 -15.55
CA HIS A 158 -5.91 6.15 -14.19
C HIS A 158 -4.62 6.52 -13.44
N CYS A 159 -3.54 5.75 -13.59
CA CYS A 159 -2.23 6.13 -13.06
C CYS A 159 -1.78 7.49 -13.60
N ASP A 160 -1.81 7.66 -14.92
CA ASP A 160 -1.43 8.89 -15.60
C ASP A 160 -2.22 10.10 -15.07
N THR A 161 -3.53 9.91 -14.86
CA THR A 161 -4.38 10.94 -14.25
C THR A 161 -3.99 11.25 -12.80
N LEU A 162 -3.49 10.28 -12.03
CA LEU A 162 -3.17 10.44 -10.60
C LEU A 162 -1.74 10.91 -10.32
N ILE A 163 -0.81 10.82 -11.28
CA ILE A 163 0.58 11.31 -11.13
C ILE A 163 0.65 12.76 -10.61
N PRO A 164 -0.13 13.73 -11.18
CA PRO A 164 -0.21 15.08 -10.63
C PRO A 164 -0.52 15.11 -9.13
N VAL A 165 -1.51 14.34 -8.67
CA VAL A 165 -1.94 14.34 -7.27
C VAL A 165 -0.85 13.76 -6.37
N MET A 166 -0.20 12.67 -6.81
CA MET A 166 0.88 12.02 -6.07
C MET A 166 2.07 12.97 -5.86
N ALA A 167 2.53 13.62 -6.94
CA ALA A 167 3.61 14.58 -6.88
C ALA A 167 3.30 15.75 -5.93
N ALA A 168 2.07 16.26 -5.97
CA ALA A 168 1.61 17.33 -5.10
C ALA A 168 1.53 16.89 -3.63
N ASN A 169 1.03 15.69 -3.34
CA ASN A 169 0.96 15.17 -1.97
C ASN A 169 2.35 14.96 -1.37
N ILE A 170 3.32 14.49 -2.17
CA ILE A 170 4.71 14.35 -1.75
C ILE A 170 5.33 15.72 -1.42
N LEU A 171 5.10 16.72 -2.28
CA LEU A 171 5.55 18.10 -2.04
C LEU A 171 4.91 18.70 -0.77
N LEU A 172 3.59 18.58 -0.62
CA LEU A 172 2.88 19.07 0.55
C LEU A 172 3.39 18.42 1.84
N HIS A 173 3.65 17.11 1.81
CA HIS A 173 4.25 16.41 2.94
C HIS A 173 5.61 17.00 3.33
N GLN A 174 6.51 17.23 2.37
CA GLN A 174 7.81 17.86 2.65
C GLN A 174 7.70 19.28 3.22
N LYS A 175 6.63 19.99 2.89
CA LYS A 175 6.31 21.32 3.43
C LYS A 175 5.52 21.26 4.74
N ASN A 176 5.32 20.07 5.32
CA ASN A 176 4.49 19.83 6.49
C ASN A 176 3.05 20.39 6.34
N LYS A 177 2.52 20.34 5.12
CA LYS A 177 1.15 20.75 4.78
C LYS A 177 0.28 19.50 4.61
N LYS A 178 -1.03 19.66 4.87
CA LYS A 178 -2.01 18.58 4.69
C LYS A 178 -2.09 18.17 3.21
N ALA A 179 -2.15 16.86 2.98
CA ALA A 179 -2.40 16.27 1.67
C ALA A 179 -3.69 16.79 1.01
N LEU A 180 -3.78 16.65 -0.31
CA LEU A 180 -4.94 17.02 -1.09
C LEU A 180 -6.14 16.11 -0.76
N GLY A 181 -7.33 16.71 -0.73
CA GLY A 181 -8.57 15.97 -0.50
C GLY A 181 -8.93 15.08 -1.70
N THR A 182 -9.70 14.02 -1.46
CA THR A 182 -9.98 12.98 -2.46
C THR A 182 -11.19 13.27 -3.38
N GLU A 183 -11.96 14.33 -3.12
CA GLU A 183 -13.25 14.53 -3.81
C GLU A 183 -13.12 14.79 -5.31
N TYR A 184 -12.20 15.67 -5.73
CA TYR A 184 -11.97 15.98 -7.15
C TYR A 184 -11.23 14.84 -7.85
N GLN A 185 -10.40 14.11 -7.11
CA GLN A 185 -9.66 12.94 -7.60
C GLN A 185 -10.60 11.82 -8.06
N LEU A 186 -11.88 11.81 -7.69
CA LEU A 186 -12.87 10.85 -8.14
C LEU A 186 -13.76 11.35 -9.30
N LYS A 187 -13.54 12.57 -9.78
CA LYS A 187 -14.39 13.22 -10.79
C LYS A 187 -13.63 13.54 -12.08
N ILE A 188 -12.32 13.73 -12.00
CA ILE A 188 -11.46 14.06 -13.15
C ILE A 188 -10.80 12.78 -13.69
N PHE A 189 -10.84 12.57 -15.00
CA PHE A 189 -10.38 11.34 -15.66
C PHE A 189 -9.35 11.55 -16.76
N ASP A 190 -8.87 12.78 -16.91
CA ASP A 190 -7.78 13.16 -17.80
C ASP A 190 -6.67 13.85 -17.01
N ARG A 191 -5.44 13.63 -17.46
CA ARG A 191 -4.24 14.14 -16.79
C ARG A 191 -4.13 15.66 -16.83
N GLN A 192 -4.45 16.29 -17.96
CA GLN A 192 -4.29 17.74 -18.11
C GLN A 192 -5.18 18.49 -17.12
N SER A 193 -6.48 18.17 -17.06
CA SER A 193 -7.39 18.82 -16.11
C SER A 193 -7.02 18.52 -14.66
N MET A 194 -6.45 17.35 -14.37
CA MET A 194 -5.97 17.03 -13.02
C MET A 194 -4.74 17.88 -12.66
N ASP A 195 -3.80 18.02 -13.59
CA ASP A 195 -2.60 18.85 -13.43
C ASP A 195 -2.98 20.31 -13.21
N ASP A 196 -3.82 20.88 -14.07
CA ASP A 196 -4.27 22.27 -13.98
C ASP A 196 -4.90 22.57 -12.61
N ILE A 197 -5.85 21.75 -12.16
CA ILE A 197 -6.52 21.93 -10.86
C ILE A 197 -5.53 21.70 -9.70
N THR A 198 -4.59 20.77 -9.85
CA THR A 198 -3.59 20.51 -8.81
C THR A 198 -2.65 21.71 -8.67
N GLN A 199 -2.16 22.28 -9.76
CA GLN A 199 -1.32 23.48 -9.75
C GLN A 199 -2.07 24.67 -9.15
N GLU A 200 -3.33 24.89 -9.51
CA GLU A 200 -4.16 25.93 -8.90
C GLU A 200 -4.28 25.77 -7.37
N ILE A 201 -4.39 24.54 -6.88
CA ILE A 201 -4.45 24.27 -5.44
C ILE A 201 -3.08 24.51 -4.78
N LEU A 202 -1.97 24.12 -5.44
CA LEU A 202 -0.62 24.32 -4.92
C LEU A 202 -0.27 25.80 -4.77
N VAL A 203 -0.55 26.61 -5.81
CA VAL A 203 -0.34 28.06 -5.79
C VAL A 203 -1.06 28.73 -4.60
N LYS A 204 -2.26 28.25 -4.25
CA LYS A 204 -3.01 28.78 -3.10
C LYS A 204 -2.50 28.32 -1.73
N ARG A 205 -1.67 27.27 -1.68
CA ARG A 205 -1.25 26.61 -0.42
C ARG A 205 0.22 26.79 -0.08
N LEU A 206 1.03 27.19 -1.06
CA LEU A 206 2.47 27.25 -0.97
C LEU A 206 2.97 28.68 -1.12
N ASP A 207 4.03 29.00 -0.38
CA ASP A 207 4.51 30.37 -0.23
C ASP A 207 5.55 30.76 -1.31
N ASN A 208 6.19 29.76 -1.96
CA ASN A 208 7.20 29.98 -3.01
C ASN A 208 6.78 29.31 -4.33
N GLU A 209 5.86 29.95 -5.02
CA GLU A 209 5.16 29.40 -6.19
C GLU A 209 6.12 28.87 -7.27
N GLU A 210 7.12 29.65 -7.70
CA GLU A 210 7.99 29.25 -8.81
C GLU A 210 8.83 28.01 -8.47
N GLN A 211 9.51 28.02 -7.32
CA GLN A 211 10.36 26.90 -6.91
C GLN A 211 9.55 25.65 -6.56
N ASP A 212 8.37 25.84 -5.95
CA ASP A 212 7.51 24.74 -5.55
C ASP A 212 6.84 24.08 -6.77
N ILE A 213 6.44 24.86 -7.79
CA ILE A 213 5.95 24.33 -9.05
C ILE A 213 7.05 23.60 -9.84
N GLU A 214 8.29 24.10 -9.80
CA GLU A 214 9.42 23.38 -10.40
C GLU A 214 9.67 22.03 -9.70
N THR A 215 9.61 22.03 -8.35
CA THR A 215 9.77 20.81 -7.54
C THR A 215 8.65 19.81 -7.78
N TYR A 216 7.41 20.30 -7.87
CA TYR A 216 6.23 19.53 -8.22
C TYR A 216 6.41 18.79 -9.56
N LYS A 217 6.82 19.52 -10.62
CA LYS A 217 7.10 18.92 -11.94
C LYS A 217 8.23 17.90 -11.88
N LYS A 218 9.29 18.17 -11.10
CA LYS A 218 10.37 17.19 -10.85
C LYS A 218 9.84 15.91 -10.20
N TYR A 219 8.87 15.99 -9.29
CA TYR A 219 8.26 14.81 -8.67
C TYR A 219 7.36 14.02 -9.60
N MET A 220 6.65 14.68 -10.53
CA MET A 220 5.94 13.96 -11.58
C MET A 220 6.91 13.12 -12.41
N LEU A 221 8.04 13.69 -12.86
CA LEU A 221 9.08 12.98 -13.62
C LEU A 221 9.68 11.81 -12.83
N LYS A 222 9.87 11.97 -11.51
CA LYS A 222 10.37 10.87 -10.65
C LYS A 222 9.37 9.74 -10.47
N ILE A 223 8.07 10.02 -10.46
CA ILE A 223 7.05 8.96 -10.42
C ILE A 223 7.07 8.21 -11.77
N GLU A 224 7.12 8.94 -12.88
CA GLU A 224 7.17 8.36 -14.22
C GLU A 224 8.42 7.50 -14.45
N SER A 225 9.56 7.87 -13.84
CA SER A 225 10.82 7.14 -13.98
C SER A 225 10.75 5.70 -13.48
N PHE A 226 9.78 5.34 -12.64
CA PHE A 226 9.55 3.95 -12.24
C PHE A 226 9.26 3.03 -13.43
N SER A 227 8.75 3.59 -14.54
CA SER A 227 8.36 2.83 -15.73
C SER A 227 9.10 3.24 -17.01
N ALA A 228 10.15 4.06 -16.90
CA ALA A 228 10.80 4.68 -18.07
C ALA A 228 11.34 3.68 -19.12
N ASN A 229 11.71 2.46 -18.69
CA ASN A 229 12.29 1.44 -19.57
C ASN A 229 11.30 0.33 -19.94
N THR A 230 10.00 0.53 -19.72
CA THR A 230 8.96 -0.48 -19.97
C THR A 230 8.15 -0.16 -21.23
N PRO A 231 7.66 -1.16 -21.99
CA PRO A 231 6.85 -0.90 -23.18
C PRO A 231 5.53 -0.21 -22.85
N GLU A 232 5.08 0.69 -23.72
CA GLU A 232 3.79 1.38 -23.56
C GLU A 232 2.62 0.39 -23.53
N GLY A 233 1.62 0.64 -22.70
CA GLY A 233 0.44 -0.23 -22.56
C GLY A 233 0.72 -1.62 -21.97
N SER A 234 1.95 -1.92 -21.55
CA SER A 234 2.32 -3.25 -21.06
C SER A 234 1.95 -3.48 -19.59
N MET A 235 1.75 -4.76 -19.25
CA MET A 235 1.60 -5.21 -17.87
C MET A 235 2.81 -4.84 -16.99
N GLU A 236 4.01 -4.82 -17.58
CA GLU A 236 5.24 -4.40 -16.91
C GLU A 236 5.21 -2.90 -16.56
N LYS A 237 4.77 -2.05 -17.49
CA LYS A 237 4.57 -0.62 -17.24
C LYS A 237 3.58 -0.37 -16.10
N TRP A 238 2.47 -1.11 -16.10
CA TRP A 238 1.48 -1.08 -15.03
C TRP A 238 2.10 -1.47 -13.69
N ASP A 239 2.76 -2.63 -13.60
CA ASP A 239 3.37 -3.10 -12.35
C ASP A 239 4.39 -2.09 -11.80
N CYS A 240 5.12 -1.43 -12.71
CA CYS A 240 6.08 -0.39 -12.37
C CYS A 240 5.46 0.90 -11.83
N LEU A 241 4.50 1.49 -12.54
CA LEU A 241 3.85 2.72 -12.08
C LEU A 241 3.03 2.49 -10.81
N ASN A 242 2.40 1.32 -10.67
CA ASN A 242 1.60 0.95 -9.52
C ASN A 242 2.40 0.92 -8.20
N ARG A 243 3.73 1.01 -8.24
CA ARG A 243 4.56 1.20 -7.03
C ARG A 243 4.39 2.57 -6.37
N MET A 244 4.01 3.59 -7.12
CA MET A 244 4.03 5.00 -6.68
C MET A 244 2.69 5.72 -6.76
N ILE A 245 1.61 4.98 -7.05
CA ILE A 245 0.25 5.54 -7.15
C ILE A 245 -0.55 5.15 -5.91
N ASP A 246 -1.33 6.09 -5.36
CA ASP A 246 -2.30 5.87 -4.29
C ASP A 246 -3.31 4.79 -4.70
N GLY A 247 -3.12 3.58 -4.15
CA GLY A 247 -3.89 2.39 -4.46
C GLY A 247 -5.33 2.48 -3.95
N LYS A 248 -5.57 3.11 -2.80
CA LYS A 248 -6.90 3.38 -2.22
C LYS A 248 -7.69 4.32 -3.13
N CYS A 249 -7.06 5.38 -3.64
CA CYS A 249 -7.69 6.30 -4.58
C CYS A 249 -8.00 5.60 -5.91
N LEU A 250 -7.03 4.87 -6.47
CA LEU A 250 -7.23 4.10 -7.70
C LEU A 250 -8.35 3.06 -7.55
N TYR A 251 -8.35 2.32 -6.44
CA TYR A 251 -9.41 1.38 -6.09
C TYR A 251 -10.79 2.06 -6.00
N ARG A 252 -10.88 3.23 -5.36
CA ARG A 252 -12.14 4.01 -5.28
C ARG A 252 -12.61 4.49 -6.64
N ARG A 253 -11.68 4.89 -7.54
CA ARG A 253 -12.02 5.28 -8.93
C ARG A 253 -12.62 4.11 -9.69
N ILE A 254 -11.98 2.95 -9.67
CA ILE A 254 -12.46 1.73 -10.33
C ILE A 254 -13.83 1.34 -9.77
N THR A 255 -13.97 1.32 -8.45
CA THR A 255 -15.23 0.98 -7.75
C THR A 255 -16.37 1.90 -8.21
N LYS A 256 -16.11 3.21 -8.29
CA LYS A 256 -17.11 4.20 -8.69
C LYS A 256 -17.50 4.09 -10.16
N ILE A 257 -16.53 3.94 -11.06
CA ILE A 257 -16.78 3.86 -12.51
C ILE A 257 -17.60 2.61 -12.86
N HIS A 258 -17.25 1.49 -12.22
CA HIS A 258 -17.84 0.18 -12.51
C HIS A 258 -18.96 -0.23 -11.57
N ASN A 259 -19.41 0.67 -10.69
CA ASN A 259 -20.49 0.44 -9.73
C ASN A 259 -20.28 -0.82 -8.86
N LEU A 260 -19.05 -1.03 -8.38
CA LEU A 260 -18.70 -2.17 -7.53
C LEU A 260 -19.04 -1.89 -6.06
N SER A 261 -19.20 -2.96 -5.30
CA SER A 261 -19.32 -2.87 -3.84
C SER A 261 -18.00 -2.43 -3.21
N ASN A 262 -18.06 -1.68 -2.12
CA ASN A 262 -16.86 -1.37 -1.31
C ASN A 262 -16.12 -2.62 -0.79
N LYS A 263 -16.80 -3.79 -0.73
CA LYS A 263 -16.21 -5.08 -0.34
C LYS A 263 -15.39 -5.76 -1.45
N PHE A 264 -15.32 -5.17 -2.64
CA PHE A 264 -14.62 -5.71 -3.81
C PHE A 264 -13.14 -6.07 -3.52
N ARG A 265 -12.43 -5.29 -2.70
CA ARG A 265 -11.04 -5.56 -2.26
C ARG A 265 -10.89 -6.92 -1.60
N TYR A 266 -11.87 -7.33 -0.82
CA TYR A 266 -11.86 -8.59 -0.10
C TYR A 266 -12.13 -9.77 -1.04
N GLN A 267 -12.87 -9.53 -2.12
CA GLN A 267 -13.08 -10.52 -3.18
C GLN A 267 -11.79 -10.68 -4.01
N LEU A 268 -11.15 -9.56 -4.39
CA LEU A 268 -9.83 -9.56 -5.05
C LEU A 268 -8.80 -10.33 -4.23
N ALA A 269 -8.64 -10.00 -2.95
CA ALA A 269 -7.68 -10.67 -2.08
C ALA A 269 -7.89 -12.19 -2.03
N ARG A 270 -9.15 -12.65 -1.98
CA ARG A 270 -9.49 -14.09 -2.00
C ARG A 270 -9.14 -14.73 -3.34
N GLN A 271 -9.50 -14.11 -4.46
CA GLN A 271 -9.22 -14.65 -5.79
C GLN A 271 -7.71 -14.73 -6.07
N ILE A 272 -6.97 -13.69 -5.70
CA ILE A 272 -5.51 -13.65 -5.80
C ILE A 272 -4.87 -14.83 -5.05
N ARG A 273 -5.31 -15.12 -3.81
CA ARG A 273 -4.82 -16.29 -3.07
C ARG A 273 -5.21 -17.61 -3.72
N GLN A 274 -6.49 -17.75 -4.13
CA GLN A 274 -7.01 -19.00 -4.72
C GLN A 274 -6.30 -19.39 -6.02
N LYS A 275 -5.74 -18.41 -6.74
CA LYS A 275 -4.99 -18.61 -7.98
C LYS A 275 -3.47 -18.56 -7.78
N ASP A 276 -2.99 -18.53 -6.54
CA ASP A 276 -1.56 -18.44 -6.19
C ASP A 276 -0.85 -17.24 -6.85
N ARG A 277 -1.54 -16.08 -6.91
CA ARG A 277 -1.06 -14.83 -7.51
C ARG A 277 -0.58 -13.78 -6.52
N ILE A 278 -0.45 -14.13 -5.23
CA ILE A 278 0.16 -13.22 -4.26
C ILE A 278 1.57 -12.92 -4.74
N LYS A 279 1.91 -11.63 -4.85
CA LYS A 279 3.22 -11.20 -5.34
C LYS A 279 4.34 -11.83 -4.50
N SER A 280 5.40 -12.28 -5.18
CA SER A 280 6.55 -12.94 -4.58
C SER A 280 7.19 -12.13 -3.46
N GLU A 281 7.20 -10.81 -3.55
CA GLU A 281 7.65 -9.91 -2.48
C GLU A 281 6.96 -10.21 -1.13
N ILE A 282 5.62 -10.24 -1.11
CA ILE A 282 4.85 -10.52 0.11
C ILE A 282 5.14 -11.94 0.60
N ILE A 283 5.19 -12.91 -0.31
CA ILE A 283 5.51 -14.30 0.02
C ILE A 283 6.90 -14.38 0.67
N ASN A 284 7.90 -13.71 0.10
CA ASN A 284 9.27 -13.70 0.59
C ASN A 284 9.38 -13.05 1.98
N ILE A 285 8.63 -11.97 2.24
CA ILE A 285 8.54 -11.35 3.57
C ILE A 285 7.98 -12.34 4.59
N ILE A 286 6.86 -12.98 4.26
CA ILE A 286 6.19 -13.95 5.15
C ILE A 286 7.05 -15.19 5.40
N GLU A 287 7.70 -15.74 4.37
CA GLU A 287 8.63 -16.86 4.51
C GLU A 287 9.86 -16.49 5.33
N TYR A 288 10.39 -15.27 5.18
CA TYR A 288 11.46 -14.78 6.04
C TYR A 288 11.03 -14.73 7.50
N PHE A 289 9.84 -14.21 7.81
CA PHE A 289 9.31 -14.18 9.18
C PHE A 289 9.11 -15.59 9.75
N LYS A 290 8.52 -16.51 8.98
CA LYS A 290 8.32 -17.91 9.40
C LYS A 290 9.62 -18.60 9.78
N LYS A 291 10.71 -18.35 9.05
CA LYS A 291 12.04 -18.91 9.36
C LYS A 291 12.62 -18.43 10.69
N GLN A 292 12.08 -17.34 11.26
CA GLN A 292 12.45 -16.85 12.59
C GLN A 292 11.62 -17.51 13.71
N CYS A 293 10.62 -18.32 13.36
CA CYS A 293 9.80 -19.03 14.34
C CYS A 293 10.68 -20.03 15.11
N PRO A 294 10.68 -20.00 16.46
CA PRO A 294 11.43 -20.96 17.24
C PRO A 294 10.89 -22.37 17.03
N ALA A 295 11.78 -23.36 16.90
CA ALA A 295 11.44 -24.78 16.90
C ALA A 295 10.83 -25.22 18.24
#